data_AF-A0A954TD16-F1
#
_entry.id   AF-A0A954TD16-F1
#
_cell.length_a   1.000
_cell.length_b   1.000
_cell.length_c   1.000
_cell.angle_alpha   90.00
_cell.angle_beta   90.00
_cell.angle_gamma   90.00
#
_symmetry.space_group_name_H-M   'P 1'
#
loop_
_entity.id
_entity.type
_entity.pdbx_description
1 polymer ?
#
loop_
_entity_poly.entity_id
_entity_poly.type
_entity_poly.pdbx_seq_one_letter_code
_entity_poly.pdbx_strand_id
1 'polypeptide(L)'
;MNPLVYHIVSGQALFSGVLLILVAAATSLQTGPVWQRVRVLTLTTGLIAVTVSSTALAWGWYVAAAGATCIWIASHWRVGWRKWAAMVLAGAWLVLAGIEAPYHITPQLQPASARSLTVIGDSVTAGIGGDEQSRRWPQLLASQHGLQVQDISHMGETAASALKRLQGHRIESDVVLLEIGGNDLLGSTTPAQFEHDLDQLLTHVAAPGRQLMMFELPLPPFSHAWGRIQRQLAARYQVALVPRRVFLSVLAGGGATLDSIHLSQSGHEQMADTVWKLTHAAWPASPSR
;
A
#
# COMPACT_ATOMS: atom_id res chain seq x y z
N MET A 1 -8.53 -0.85 -15.51
CA MET A 1 -9.18 -1.38 -14.28
C MET A 1 -10.44 -0.58 -13.95
N ASN A 2 -11.44 -1.18 -13.29
CA ASN A 2 -12.63 -0.47 -12.83
C ASN A 2 -12.24 0.63 -11.80
N PRO A 3 -12.66 1.91 -11.96
CA PRO A 3 -12.31 2.99 -11.04
C PRO A 3 -12.73 2.76 -9.59
N LEU A 4 -13.84 2.06 -9.36
CA LEU A 4 -14.31 1.72 -8.01
C LEU A 4 -13.36 0.72 -7.33
N VAL A 5 -12.92 -0.30 -8.07
CA VAL A 5 -11.94 -1.28 -7.57
C VAL A 5 -10.63 -0.57 -7.24
N TYR A 6 -10.17 0.32 -8.11
CA TYR A 6 -8.98 1.15 -7.82
C TYR A 6 -9.16 1.96 -6.52
N HIS A 7 -10.30 2.64 -6.37
CA HIS A 7 -10.56 3.48 -5.20
C HIS A 7 -10.55 2.68 -3.88
N ILE A 8 -11.07 1.46 -3.90
CA ILE A 8 -11.09 0.55 -2.74
C ILE A 8 -9.68 0.03 -2.44
N VAL A 9 -9.04 -0.61 -3.43
CA VAL A 9 -7.79 -1.34 -3.25
C VAL A 9 -6.61 -0.38 -3.01
N SER A 10 -6.67 0.85 -3.52
CA SER A 10 -5.67 1.91 -3.26
C SER A 10 -5.70 2.48 -1.84
N GLY A 11 -6.73 2.16 -1.04
CA GLY A 11 -6.96 2.73 0.28
C GLY A 11 -7.66 4.09 0.31
N GLN A 12 -7.89 4.72 -0.85
CA GLN A 12 -8.53 6.03 -0.92
C GLN A 12 -9.99 6.02 -0.41
N ALA A 13 -10.67 4.87 -0.50
CA ALA A 13 -12.02 4.68 0.02
C ALA A 13 -12.17 5.04 1.50
N LEU A 14 -11.09 4.95 2.30
CA LEU A 14 -11.11 5.40 3.68
C LEU A 14 -11.37 6.90 3.79
N PHE A 15 -10.63 7.72 3.05
CA PHE A 15 -10.76 9.18 3.13
C PHE A 15 -12.10 9.65 2.60
N SER A 16 -12.58 9.06 1.50
CA SER A 16 -13.94 9.30 1.00
C SER A 16 -14.99 8.89 2.05
N GLY A 17 -14.80 7.74 2.71
CA GLY A 17 -15.70 7.26 3.74
C GLY A 17 -15.75 8.17 4.96
N VAL A 18 -14.57 8.58 5.46
CA VAL A 18 -14.44 9.57 6.54
C VAL A 18 -15.11 10.87 6.16
N LEU A 19 -14.86 11.41 4.96
CA LEU A 19 -15.49 12.64 4.50
C LEU A 19 -17.02 12.55 4.52
N LEU A 20 -17.59 11.44 4.04
CA LEU A 20 -19.04 11.23 4.06
C LEU A 20 -19.60 11.16 5.49
N ILE A 21 -18.87 10.54 6.43
CA ILE A 21 -19.25 10.51 7.84
C ILE A 21 -19.18 11.91 8.46
N LEU A 22 -18.19 12.72 8.09
CA LEU A 22 -18.12 14.13 8.52
C LEU A 22 -19.29 14.95 7.98
N VAL A 23 -19.71 14.71 6.74
CA VAL A 23 -20.94 15.32 6.18
C VAL A 23 -22.17 14.90 6.98
N ALA A 24 -22.28 13.62 7.36
CA ALA A 24 -23.36 13.14 8.21
C ALA A 24 -23.37 13.84 9.59
N ALA A 25 -22.19 14.03 10.20
CA ALA A 25 -22.03 14.74 11.46
C ALA A 25 -22.39 16.24 11.34
N ALA A 26 -21.94 16.91 10.27
CA ALA A 26 -22.20 18.33 10.03
C ALA A 26 -23.68 18.62 9.77
N THR A 27 -24.37 17.74 9.03
CA THR A 27 -25.80 17.87 8.75
C THR A 27 -26.70 17.43 9.90
N SER A 28 -26.12 16.92 11.00
CA SER A 28 -26.87 16.37 12.15
C SER A 28 -27.74 17.37 12.91
N LEU A 29 -27.38 18.66 12.82
CA LEU A 29 -28.11 19.76 13.48
C LEU A 29 -29.28 20.28 12.64
N GLN A 30 -29.31 19.93 11.35
CA GLN A 30 -30.38 20.35 10.44
C GLN A 30 -31.62 19.48 10.67
N THR A 31 -32.79 20.12 10.67
CA THR A 31 -34.09 19.47 10.83
C THR A 31 -34.81 19.36 9.49
N GLY A 32 -35.56 18.28 9.28
CA GLY A 32 -36.38 18.06 8.09
C GLY A 32 -36.06 16.75 7.36
N PRO A 33 -37.01 16.25 6.55
CA PRO A 33 -36.92 14.93 5.93
C PRO A 33 -35.75 14.81 4.94
N VAL A 34 -35.42 15.90 4.23
CA VAL A 34 -34.29 15.93 3.30
C VAL A 34 -32.97 15.71 4.04
N TRP A 35 -32.73 16.46 5.12
CA TRP A 35 -31.50 16.36 5.91
C TRP A 35 -31.37 15.01 6.62
N GLN A 36 -32.48 14.41 7.05
CA GLN A 36 -32.49 13.06 7.57
C GLN A 36 -32.03 12.04 6.51
N ARG A 37 -32.53 12.14 5.27
CA ARG A 37 -32.11 11.28 4.16
C ARG A 37 -30.64 11.46 3.82
N VAL A 38 -30.17 12.71 3.70
CA VAL A 38 -28.76 13.04 3.45
C VAL A 38 -27.86 12.42 4.51
N ARG A 39 -28.20 12.58 5.79
CA ARG A 39 -27.41 12.04 6.91
C ARG A 39 -27.35 10.53 6.89
N VAL A 40 -28.48 9.85 6.66
CA VAL A 40 -28.50 8.38 6.60
C VAL A 40 -27.67 7.88 5.43
N LEU A 41 -27.86 8.45 4.23
CA LEU A 41 -27.13 8.04 3.03
C LEU A 41 -25.62 8.25 3.17
N THR A 42 -25.21 9.44 3.61
CA THR A 42 -23.78 9.76 3.77
C THR A 42 -23.13 8.91 4.86
N LEU A 43 -23.82 8.67 5.98
CA LEU A 43 -23.32 7.78 7.02
C LEU A 43 -23.17 6.34 6.52
N THR A 44 -24.19 5.76 5.90
CA THR A 44 -24.15 4.36 5.46
C THR A 44 -23.13 4.15 4.36
N THR A 45 -23.12 5.01 3.33
CA THR A 45 -22.12 4.96 2.27
C THR A 45 -20.71 5.17 2.84
N GLY A 46 -20.55 6.09 3.80
CA GLY A 46 -19.26 6.33 4.44
C GLY A 46 -18.74 5.13 5.22
N LEU A 47 -19.60 4.50 6.04
CA LEU A 47 -19.25 3.29 6.79
C LEU A 47 -18.93 2.11 5.88
N ILE A 48 -19.68 1.93 4.78
CA ILE A 48 -19.37 0.92 3.77
C ILE A 48 -17.99 1.18 3.16
N ALA A 49 -17.72 2.42 2.72
CA ALA A 49 -16.45 2.80 2.11
C ALA A 49 -15.25 2.54 3.05
N VAL A 50 -15.37 2.90 4.32
CA VAL A 50 -14.36 2.58 5.35
C VAL A 50 -14.14 1.08 5.46
N THR A 51 -15.23 0.31 5.56
CA THR A 51 -15.17 -1.15 5.77
C THR A 51 -14.49 -1.86 4.60
N VAL A 52 -14.83 -1.48 3.36
CA VAL A 52 -14.25 -2.13 2.17
C VAL A 52 -12.83 -1.64 1.86
N SER A 53 -12.38 -0.51 2.41
CA SER A 53 -11.06 0.09 2.12
C SER A 53 -9.85 -0.78 2.47
N SER A 54 -10.06 -1.83 3.26
CA SER A 54 -9.00 -2.73 3.73
C SER A 54 -7.81 -2.04 4.38
N THR A 55 -8.02 -0.87 4.98
CA THR A 55 -6.91 -0.12 5.59
C THR A 55 -6.32 -0.87 6.78
N ALA A 56 -5.00 -0.88 6.83
CA ALA A 56 -4.20 -1.64 7.78
C ALA A 56 -4.11 -0.94 9.14
N LEU A 57 -5.27 -0.59 9.69
CA LEU A 57 -5.41 0.01 11.00
C LEU A 57 -5.66 -1.07 12.07
N ALA A 58 -5.18 -0.81 13.29
CA ALA A 58 -5.45 -1.67 14.43
C ALA A 58 -6.96 -1.67 14.75
N TRP A 59 -7.48 -2.85 15.15
CA TRP A 59 -8.91 -3.05 15.41
C TRP A 59 -9.47 -2.08 16.47
N GLY A 60 -8.65 -1.70 17.46
CA GLY A 60 -9.05 -0.76 18.51
C GLY A 60 -9.48 0.61 17.98
N TRP A 61 -8.88 1.09 16.89
CA TRP A 61 -9.26 2.36 16.26
C TRP A 61 -10.64 2.28 15.61
N TYR A 62 -10.95 1.16 14.95
CA TYR A 62 -12.28 0.93 14.40
C TYR A 62 -13.34 0.82 15.49
N VAL A 63 -13.03 0.12 16.59
CA VAL A 63 -13.95 0.02 17.73
C VAL A 63 -14.20 1.38 18.37
N ALA A 64 -13.17 2.20 18.54
CA ALA A 64 -13.30 3.56 19.07
C ALA A 64 -14.18 4.43 18.16
N ALA A 65 -13.94 4.41 16.85
CA ALA A 65 -14.72 5.17 15.87
C ALA A 65 -16.18 4.68 15.78
N ALA A 66 -16.40 3.37 15.84
CA ALA A 66 -17.74 2.78 15.91
C ALA A 66 -18.47 3.18 17.19
N GLY A 67 -17.80 3.14 18.34
CA GLY A 67 -18.33 3.61 19.62
C GLY A 67 -18.75 5.08 19.58
N ALA A 68 -17.90 5.95 19.03
CA ALA A 68 -18.22 7.37 18.83
C ALA A 68 -19.46 7.54 17.91
N THR A 69 -19.57 6.71 16.87
CA THR A 69 -20.72 6.69 15.95
C THR A 69 -22.01 6.27 16.67
N CYS A 70 -21.98 5.22 17.49
CA CYS A 70 -23.12 4.78 18.29
C CYS A 70 -23.57 5.84 19.30
N ILE A 71 -22.62 6.47 20.01
CA ILE A 71 -22.91 7.56 20.96
C ILE A 71 -23.57 8.74 20.24
N TRP A 72 -23.06 9.11 19.06
CA TRP A 72 -23.66 10.18 18.26
C TRP A 72 -25.07 9.84 17.79
N ILE A 73 -25.34 8.61 17.34
CA ILE A 73 -26.69 8.16 16.98
C ILE A 73 -27.62 8.22 18.21
N ALA A 74 -27.17 7.73 19.37
CA ALA A 74 -27.95 7.76 20.61
C ALA A 74 -28.24 9.20 21.09
N SER A 75 -27.33 10.14 20.82
CA SER A 75 -27.51 11.56 21.17
C SER A 75 -28.73 12.20 20.49
N HIS A 76 -29.30 11.59 19.44
CA HIS A 76 -30.55 12.08 18.85
C HIS A 76 -31.72 12.13 19.83
N TRP A 77 -31.66 11.35 20.91
CA TRP A 77 -32.69 11.24 21.95
C TRP A 77 -32.49 12.28 23.06
N ARG A 78 -31.34 12.98 23.09
CA ARG A 78 -30.99 14.04 24.06
C ARG A 78 -30.43 15.27 23.35
N VAL A 79 -31.32 16.21 23.02
CA VAL A 79 -31.04 17.37 22.13
C VAL A 79 -29.80 18.18 22.56
N GLY A 80 -29.57 18.38 23.86
CA GLY A 80 -28.45 19.19 24.37
C GLY A 80 -27.06 18.63 24.06
N TRP A 81 -26.93 17.33 23.79
CA TRP A 81 -25.64 16.65 23.60
C TRP A 81 -25.27 16.48 22.12
N ARG A 82 -26.18 16.78 21.19
CA ARG A 82 -26.03 16.51 19.76
C ARG A 82 -24.78 17.15 19.15
N LYS A 83 -24.53 18.43 19.44
CA LYS A 83 -23.36 19.17 18.93
C LYS A 83 -22.05 18.54 19.41
N TRP A 84 -21.96 18.28 20.72
CA TRP A 84 -20.79 17.64 21.33
C TRP A 84 -20.54 16.25 20.77
N ALA A 85 -21.58 15.42 20.66
CA ALA A 85 -21.44 14.08 20.11
C ALA A 85 -21.00 14.09 18.64
N ALA A 86 -21.47 15.06 17.84
CA ALA A 86 -21.04 15.23 16.45
C ALA A 86 -19.55 15.64 16.35
N MET A 87 -19.06 16.50 17.25
CA MET A 87 -17.64 16.87 17.31
C MET A 87 -16.76 15.68 17.74
N VAL A 88 -17.19 14.89 18.72
CA VAL A 88 -16.48 13.67 19.14
C VAL A 88 -16.41 12.66 18.01
N LEU A 89 -17.53 12.44 17.29
CA LEU A 89 -17.55 11.61 16.09
C LEU A 89 -16.56 12.11 15.05
N ALA A 90 -16.60 13.40 14.72
CA ALA A 90 -15.71 13.99 13.73
C ALA A 90 -14.24 13.83 14.14
N GLY A 91 -13.90 14.11 15.40
CA GLY A 91 -12.56 13.92 15.94
C GLY A 91 -12.07 12.47 15.83
N ALA A 92 -12.90 11.49 16.19
CA ALA A 92 -12.53 10.07 16.12
C ALA A 92 -12.20 9.63 14.68
N TRP A 93 -13.01 10.04 13.70
CA TRP A 93 -12.76 9.70 12.30
C TRP A 93 -11.60 10.49 11.68
N LEU A 94 -11.37 11.73 12.10
CA LEU A 94 -10.20 12.52 11.69
C LEU A 94 -8.89 11.93 12.23
N VAL A 95 -8.88 11.45 13.48
CA VAL A 95 -7.72 10.73 14.03
C VAL A 95 -7.42 9.49 13.20
N LEU A 96 -8.46 8.72 12.83
CA LEU A 96 -8.31 7.53 12.02
C LEU A 96 -7.74 7.82 10.62
N ALA A 97 -8.24 8.88 9.96
CA ALA A 97 -7.66 9.38 8.71
C ALA A 97 -6.21 9.87 8.87
N GLY A 98 -5.90 10.53 9.99
CA GLY A 98 -4.56 11.02 10.31
C GLY A 98 -3.54 9.89 10.53
N ILE A 99 -3.97 8.74 11.08
CA ILE A 99 -3.12 7.55 11.22
C ILE A 99 -2.84 6.89 9.87
N GLU A 100 -3.81 6.88 8.95
CA GLU A 100 -3.62 6.33 7.60
C GLU A 100 -2.78 7.24 6.70
N ALA A 101 -2.89 8.57 6.86
CA ALA A 101 -2.31 9.56 5.95
C ALA A 101 -0.81 9.38 5.62
N PRO A 102 0.09 9.05 6.57
CA PRO A 102 1.51 8.82 6.27
C PRO A 102 1.75 7.71 5.24
N TYR A 103 0.92 6.66 5.22
CA TYR A 103 1.04 5.54 4.28
C TYR A 103 0.58 5.88 2.86
N HIS A 104 0.09 7.10 2.64
CA HIS A 104 -0.20 7.64 1.31
C HIS A 104 0.91 8.56 0.78
N ILE A 105 1.91 8.87 1.61
CA ILE A 105 3.07 9.68 1.26
C ILE A 105 4.18 8.75 0.80
N THR A 106 4.75 9.04 -0.37
CA THR A 106 5.86 8.26 -0.91
C THR A 106 7.15 8.56 -0.13
N PRO A 107 7.83 7.54 0.44
CA PRO A 107 9.09 7.76 1.14
C PRO A 107 10.22 8.13 0.17
N GLN A 108 11.24 8.81 0.68
CA GLN A 108 12.46 9.12 -0.06
C GLN A 108 13.61 8.30 0.48
N LEU A 109 14.44 7.80 -0.43
CA LEU A 109 15.72 7.16 -0.08
C LEU A 109 16.80 8.22 0.16
N GLN A 110 17.74 7.88 1.02
CA GLN A 110 18.97 8.62 1.24
C GLN A 110 19.99 8.29 0.13
N PRO A 111 20.97 9.16 -0.13
CA PRO A 111 22.06 8.87 -1.06
C PRO A 111 22.79 7.56 -0.70
N ALA A 112 22.96 6.68 -1.68
CA ALA A 112 23.69 5.43 -1.58
C ALA A 112 25.12 5.57 -2.14
N SER A 113 26.02 4.68 -1.71
CA SER A 113 27.44 4.76 -2.09
C SER A 113 27.70 4.22 -3.51
N ALA A 114 26.95 3.20 -3.90
CA ALA A 114 27.03 2.57 -5.21
C ALA A 114 25.75 2.80 -6.03
N ARG A 115 25.90 2.94 -7.35
CA ARG A 115 24.78 2.95 -8.32
C ARG A 115 24.30 1.54 -8.62
N SER A 116 23.82 0.84 -7.59
CA SER A 116 23.27 -0.51 -7.71
C SER A 116 21.98 -0.70 -6.92
N LEU A 117 21.12 -1.56 -7.45
CA LEU A 117 19.83 -1.94 -6.87
C LEU A 117 19.70 -3.45 -6.91
N THR A 118 19.32 -4.06 -5.79
CA THR A 118 18.84 -5.45 -5.79
C THR A 118 17.32 -5.45 -5.75
N VAL A 119 16.70 -6.25 -6.62
CA VAL A 119 15.25 -6.42 -6.68
C VAL A 119 14.91 -7.84 -6.26
N ILE A 120 14.03 -7.96 -5.28
CA ILE A 120 13.42 -9.22 -4.86
C ILE A 120 11.96 -9.12 -5.24
N GLY A 121 11.50 -9.96 -6.16
CA GLY A 121 10.20 -9.78 -6.81
C GLY A 121 9.50 -11.09 -7.13
N ASP A 122 8.20 -11.02 -7.42
CA ASP A 122 7.44 -12.19 -7.86
C ASP A 122 7.22 -12.20 -9.39
N SER A 123 6.03 -12.60 -9.85
CA SER A 123 5.69 -12.61 -11.27
C SER A 123 5.60 -11.21 -11.90
N VAL A 124 5.28 -10.16 -11.14
CA VAL A 124 5.24 -8.78 -11.68
C VAL A 124 6.65 -8.34 -12.09
N THR A 125 7.66 -8.78 -11.35
CA THR A 125 9.06 -8.51 -11.67
C THR A 125 9.65 -9.51 -12.66
N ALA A 126 9.41 -10.81 -12.46
CA ALA A 126 9.96 -11.86 -13.30
C ALA A 126 9.36 -11.87 -14.72
N GLY A 127 8.17 -11.29 -14.90
CA GLY A 127 7.40 -11.31 -16.14
C GLY A 127 6.77 -12.66 -16.44
N ILE A 128 5.74 -12.68 -17.29
CA ILE A 128 5.27 -13.92 -17.92
C ILE A 128 6.14 -14.18 -19.13
N GLY A 129 6.73 -15.38 -19.21
CA GLY A 129 7.46 -15.81 -20.40
C GLY A 129 6.58 -15.76 -21.64
N GLY A 130 6.76 -14.71 -22.43
CA GLY A 130 6.04 -14.45 -23.68
C GLY A 130 6.89 -13.50 -24.52
N ASP A 131 7.39 -14.02 -25.64
CA ASP A 131 8.42 -13.44 -26.51
C ASP A 131 9.79 -13.21 -25.85
N GLU A 132 10.84 -13.78 -26.45
CA GLU A 132 12.26 -13.54 -26.12
C GLU A 132 12.65 -12.04 -26.23
N GLN A 133 11.78 -11.24 -26.85
CA GLN A 133 11.96 -9.80 -27.07
C GLN A 133 11.39 -8.93 -25.94
N SER A 134 10.59 -9.49 -25.02
CA SER A 134 10.04 -8.74 -23.91
C SER A 134 11.14 -8.41 -22.89
N ARG A 135 11.29 -7.11 -22.57
CA ARG A 135 12.29 -6.63 -21.61
C ARG A 135 11.63 -6.37 -20.27
N ARG A 136 12.11 -7.05 -19.23
CA ARG A 136 11.59 -6.87 -17.87
C ARG A 136 11.99 -5.49 -17.34
N TRP A 137 11.16 -4.95 -16.45
CA TRP A 137 11.39 -3.63 -15.87
C TRP A 137 12.75 -3.48 -15.17
N PRO A 138 13.36 -4.50 -14.50
CA PRO A 138 14.70 -4.35 -13.93
C PRO A 138 15.77 -4.13 -15.01
N GLN A 139 15.64 -4.79 -16.15
CA GLN A 139 16.54 -4.64 -17.30
C GLN A 139 16.38 -3.27 -17.97
N LEU A 140 15.13 -2.82 -18.12
CA LEU A 140 14.82 -1.48 -18.63
C LEU A 140 15.45 -0.41 -17.74
N LEU A 141 15.20 -0.48 -16.42
CA LEU A 141 15.76 0.42 -15.42
C LEU A 141 17.29 0.49 -15.50
N ALA A 142 17.95 -0.67 -15.57
CA ALA A 142 19.40 -0.76 -15.71
C ALA A 142 19.90 -0.04 -16.97
N SER A 143 19.30 -0.35 -18.12
CA SER A 143 19.72 0.20 -19.41
C SER A 143 19.45 1.69 -19.57
N GLN A 144 18.33 2.19 -19.03
CA GLN A 144 17.90 3.59 -19.18
C GLN A 144 18.69 4.54 -18.27
N HIS A 145 19.13 4.06 -17.10
CA HIS A 145 19.74 4.91 -16.08
C HIS A 145 21.19 4.55 -15.70
N GLY A 146 21.80 3.61 -16.42
CA GLY A 146 23.16 3.14 -16.14
C GLY A 146 23.31 2.59 -14.73
N LEU A 147 22.27 1.88 -14.26
CA LEU A 147 22.18 1.33 -12.92
C LEU A 147 22.53 -0.17 -12.95
N GLN A 148 23.36 -0.64 -12.02
CA GLN A 148 23.56 -2.08 -11.86
C GLN A 148 22.36 -2.68 -11.14
N VAL A 149 21.58 -3.54 -11.82
CA VAL A 149 20.39 -4.14 -11.22
C VAL A 149 20.59 -5.64 -11.06
N GLN A 150 20.56 -6.12 -9.82
CA GLN A 150 20.54 -7.53 -9.48
C GLN A 150 19.08 -7.98 -9.34
N ASP A 151 18.55 -8.66 -10.35
CA ASP A 151 17.20 -9.21 -10.36
C ASP A 151 17.19 -10.61 -9.72
N ILE A 152 16.58 -10.72 -8.54
CA ILE A 152 16.33 -11.98 -7.81
C ILE A 152 14.81 -12.19 -7.71
N SER A 153 14.11 -12.12 -8.85
CA SER A 153 12.69 -12.40 -8.93
C SER A 153 12.38 -13.77 -9.53
N HIS A 154 11.26 -14.36 -9.12
CA HIS A 154 10.75 -15.57 -9.73
C HIS A 154 9.22 -15.64 -9.70
N MET A 155 8.65 -16.23 -10.75
CA MET A 155 7.19 -16.33 -10.89
C MET A 155 6.57 -17.12 -9.73
N GLY A 156 5.51 -16.58 -9.15
CA GLY A 156 4.75 -17.24 -8.10
C GLY A 156 5.46 -17.28 -6.74
N GLU A 157 6.49 -16.46 -6.52
CA GLU A 157 7.18 -16.45 -5.23
C GLU A 157 6.31 -15.91 -4.09
N THR A 158 6.38 -16.63 -2.98
CA THR A 158 5.98 -16.17 -1.65
C THR A 158 7.19 -15.64 -0.88
N ALA A 159 6.96 -14.95 0.23
CA ALA A 159 8.04 -14.51 1.12
C ALA A 159 8.96 -15.68 1.54
N ALA A 160 8.38 -16.86 1.82
CA ALA A 160 9.12 -18.06 2.19
C ALA A 160 10.02 -18.60 1.07
N SER A 161 9.51 -18.65 -0.18
CA SER A 161 10.30 -19.15 -1.31
C SER A 161 11.38 -18.15 -1.73
N ALA A 162 11.09 -16.85 -1.66
CA ALA A 162 12.08 -15.79 -1.90
C ALA A 162 13.26 -15.89 -0.91
N LEU A 163 12.98 -16.11 0.38
CA LEU A 163 14.01 -16.34 1.39
C LEU A 163 14.90 -17.54 1.04
N LYS A 164 14.32 -18.67 0.63
CA LYS A 164 15.09 -19.86 0.22
C LYS A 164 15.99 -19.56 -0.98
N ARG A 165 15.51 -18.77 -1.95
CA ARG A 165 16.31 -18.37 -3.11
C ARG A 165 17.48 -17.48 -2.72
N LEU A 166 17.26 -16.56 -1.79
CA LEU A 166 18.30 -15.63 -1.32
C LEU A 166 19.47 -16.31 -0.62
N GLN A 167 19.26 -17.48 -0.01
CA GLN A 167 20.37 -18.24 0.59
C GLN A 167 21.49 -18.60 -0.42
N GLY A 168 21.18 -18.64 -1.72
CA GLY A 168 22.15 -18.86 -2.79
C GLY A 168 22.72 -17.59 -3.43
N HIS A 169 22.30 -16.39 -2.99
CA HIS A 169 22.65 -15.13 -3.64
C HIS A 169 23.21 -14.12 -2.64
N ARG A 170 24.36 -13.52 -2.97
CA ARG A 170 24.90 -12.41 -2.19
C ARG A 170 24.25 -11.10 -2.65
N ILE A 171 23.69 -10.34 -1.70
CA ILE A 171 23.21 -8.97 -1.93
C ILE A 171 24.36 -8.01 -1.65
N GLU A 172 24.87 -7.37 -2.70
CA GLU A 172 25.95 -6.38 -2.59
C GLU A 172 25.45 -4.93 -2.67
N SER A 173 24.21 -4.71 -3.10
CA SER A 173 23.62 -3.37 -3.20
C SER A 173 23.28 -2.77 -1.85
N ASP A 174 23.45 -1.44 -1.77
CA ASP A 174 23.02 -0.62 -0.64
C ASP A 174 21.50 -0.34 -0.66
N VAL A 175 20.86 -0.53 -1.82
CA VAL A 175 19.41 -0.38 -1.97
C VAL A 175 18.81 -1.72 -2.38
N VAL A 176 17.79 -2.16 -1.65
CA VAL A 176 17.01 -3.36 -1.97
C VAL A 176 15.55 -2.98 -2.10
N LEU A 177 14.93 -3.33 -3.22
CA LEU A 177 13.51 -3.15 -3.49
C LEU A 177 12.79 -4.51 -3.43
N LEU A 178 11.76 -4.58 -2.61
CA LEU A 178 10.92 -5.76 -2.42
C LEU A 178 9.55 -5.56 -3.07
N GLU A 179 9.19 -6.49 -3.93
CA GLU A 179 7.89 -6.61 -4.60
C GLU A 179 7.40 -8.05 -4.34
N ILE A 180 6.97 -8.32 -3.11
CA ILE A 180 6.67 -9.68 -2.63
C ILE A 180 5.45 -9.68 -1.71
N GLY A 181 4.75 -10.82 -1.64
CA GLY A 181 3.59 -11.03 -0.78
C GLY A 181 2.24 -11.05 -1.52
N GLY A 182 2.23 -10.75 -2.83
CA GLY A 182 1.03 -10.89 -3.66
C GLY A 182 0.53 -12.33 -3.69
N ASN A 183 1.44 -13.29 -3.90
CA ASN A 183 1.10 -14.72 -3.90
C ASN A 183 0.74 -15.24 -2.50
N ASP A 184 1.30 -14.67 -1.43
CA ASP A 184 0.88 -15.00 -0.06
C ASP A 184 -0.55 -14.54 0.21
N LEU A 185 -0.93 -13.36 -0.28
CA LEU A 185 -2.27 -12.79 -0.14
C LEU A 185 -3.32 -13.53 -0.98
N LEU A 186 -2.96 -13.95 -2.20
CA LEU A 186 -3.88 -14.60 -3.14
C LEU A 186 -3.89 -16.13 -3.05
N GLY A 187 -2.86 -16.70 -2.41
CA GLY A 187 -2.67 -18.14 -2.25
C GLY A 187 -3.28 -18.68 -0.96
N SER A 188 -2.65 -19.74 -0.43
CA SER A 188 -3.10 -20.43 0.80
C SER A 188 -2.37 -19.98 2.07
N THR A 189 -1.49 -18.98 1.98
CA THR A 189 -0.71 -18.51 3.12
C THR A 189 -1.60 -17.79 4.14
N THR A 190 -1.54 -18.22 5.41
CA THR A 190 -2.25 -17.52 6.49
C THR A 190 -1.53 -16.23 6.86
N PRO A 191 -2.21 -15.21 7.42
CA PRO A 191 -1.54 -13.99 7.88
C PRO A 191 -0.38 -14.24 8.84
N ALA A 192 -0.51 -15.21 9.77
CA ALA A 192 0.55 -15.53 10.73
C ALA A 192 1.78 -16.15 10.04
N GLN A 193 1.56 -16.99 9.03
CA GLN A 193 2.64 -17.57 8.24
C GLN A 193 3.33 -16.48 7.41
N PHE A 194 2.56 -15.60 6.77
CA PHE A 194 3.09 -14.46 6.03
C PHE A 194 3.91 -13.52 6.92
N GLU A 195 3.46 -13.23 8.14
CA GLU A 195 4.21 -12.44 9.13
C GLU A 195 5.55 -13.10 9.45
N HIS A 196 5.54 -14.40 9.75
CA HIS A 196 6.75 -15.15 10.05
C HIS A 196 7.74 -15.13 8.87
N ASP A 197 7.26 -15.44 7.68
CA ASP A 197 8.10 -15.57 6.49
C ASP A 197 8.66 -14.22 6.03
N LEU A 198 7.83 -13.16 6.09
CA LEU A 198 8.28 -11.80 5.76
C LEU A 198 9.27 -11.27 6.82
N ASP A 199 9.09 -11.60 8.11
CA ASP A 199 10.04 -11.24 9.17
C ASP A 199 11.40 -11.88 8.94
N GLN A 200 11.42 -13.17 8.59
CA GLN A 200 12.67 -13.88 8.25
C GLN A 200 13.32 -13.33 6.99
N LEU A 201 12.53 -13.04 5.95
CA LEU A 201 13.02 -12.42 4.72
C LEU A 201 13.67 -11.07 5.01
N LEU A 202 12.98 -10.18 5.75
CA LEU A 202 13.49 -8.86 6.12
C LEU A 202 14.73 -8.95 7.02
N THR A 203 14.76 -9.90 7.95
CA THR A 203 15.95 -10.19 8.77
C THR A 203 17.15 -10.55 7.90
N HIS A 204 16.94 -11.38 6.88
CA HIS A 204 18.02 -11.84 6.00
C HIS A 204 18.55 -10.72 5.09
N VAL A 205 17.66 -9.87 4.57
CA VAL A 205 18.09 -8.80 3.64
C VAL A 205 18.60 -7.56 4.37
N ALA A 206 18.21 -7.32 5.62
CA ALA A 206 18.68 -6.18 6.40
C ALA A 206 20.18 -6.26 6.67
N ALA A 207 20.89 -5.14 6.47
CA ALA A 207 22.30 -5.01 6.78
C ALA A 207 22.63 -3.56 7.16
N PRO A 208 23.71 -3.31 7.93
CA PRO A 208 24.14 -1.95 8.23
C PRO A 208 24.35 -1.12 6.95
N GLY A 209 23.78 0.09 6.92
CA GLY A 209 23.88 1.00 5.76
C GLY A 209 22.99 0.65 4.57
N ARG A 210 22.28 -0.48 4.61
CA ARG A 210 21.37 -0.90 3.55
C ARG A 210 19.98 -0.29 3.74
N GLN A 211 19.47 0.31 2.68
CA GLN A 211 18.14 0.86 2.59
C GLN A 211 17.21 -0.16 1.94
N LEU A 212 16.16 -0.52 2.68
CA LEU A 212 15.10 -1.40 2.19
C LEU A 212 13.92 -0.55 1.73
N MET A 213 13.39 -0.85 0.55
CA MET A 213 12.13 -0.29 0.05
C MET A 213 11.20 -1.45 -0.29
N MET A 214 9.91 -1.32 0.00
CA MET A 214 8.95 -2.38 -0.27
C MET A 214 7.65 -1.79 -0.79
N PHE A 215 7.06 -2.40 -1.81
CA PHE A 215 5.70 -2.06 -2.22
C PHE A 215 4.69 -2.59 -1.20
N GLU A 216 3.85 -1.68 -0.67
CA GLU A 216 2.67 -2.10 0.09
C GLU A 216 1.69 -2.79 -0.85
N LEU A 217 1.17 -3.94 -0.42
CA LEU A 217 0.27 -4.74 -1.22
C LEU A 217 -1.04 -3.98 -1.48
N PRO A 218 -1.56 -4.00 -2.72
CA PRO A 218 -2.93 -3.62 -2.99
C PRO A 218 -3.85 -4.63 -2.28
N LEU A 219 -4.65 -4.16 -1.31
CA LEU A 219 -5.45 -5.04 -0.45
C LEU A 219 -6.89 -5.14 -0.96
N PRO A 220 -7.37 -6.34 -1.34
CA PRO A 220 -8.80 -6.61 -1.52
C PRO A 220 -9.57 -6.39 -0.21
N PRO A 221 -10.90 -6.20 -0.27
CA PRO A 221 -11.76 -6.13 0.92
C PRO A 221 -11.45 -7.24 1.94
N PHE A 222 -11.42 -6.88 3.23
CA PHE A 222 -11.20 -7.78 4.38
C PHE A 222 -9.76 -8.30 4.57
N SER A 223 -8.79 -7.92 3.73
CA SER A 223 -7.38 -8.32 3.85
C SER A 223 -6.53 -7.42 4.75
N HIS A 224 -7.12 -6.77 5.76
CA HIS A 224 -6.43 -5.80 6.63
C HIS A 224 -5.19 -6.36 7.36
N ALA A 225 -5.17 -7.67 7.64
CA ALA A 225 -4.09 -8.30 8.39
C ALA A 225 -2.75 -8.24 7.64
N TRP A 226 -2.73 -8.51 6.34
CA TRP A 226 -1.52 -8.49 5.50
C TRP A 226 -0.88 -7.11 5.47
N GLY A 227 -1.68 -6.06 5.25
CA GLY A 227 -1.16 -4.69 5.29
C GLY A 227 -0.65 -4.29 6.68
N ARG A 228 -1.31 -4.72 7.76
CA ARG A 228 -0.83 -4.45 9.13
C ARG A 228 0.53 -5.08 9.37
N ILE A 229 0.70 -6.32 8.94
CA ILE A 229 1.97 -7.05 9.02
C ILE A 229 3.06 -6.30 8.24
N GLN A 230 2.80 -5.91 6.98
CA GLN A 230 3.77 -5.14 6.19
C GLN A 230 4.17 -3.83 6.87
N ARG A 231 3.22 -3.07 7.42
CA ARG A 231 3.50 -1.80 8.11
C ARG A 231 4.27 -2.00 9.42
N GLN A 232 3.91 -3.00 10.20
CA GLN A 232 4.60 -3.34 11.45
C GLN A 232 6.05 -3.74 11.18
N LEU A 233 6.28 -4.62 10.21
CA LEU A 233 7.62 -5.06 9.85
C LEU A 233 8.40 -3.93 9.16
N ALA A 234 7.76 -3.10 8.33
CA ALA A 234 8.40 -1.92 7.76
C ALA A 234 8.89 -0.96 8.84
N ALA A 235 8.10 -0.72 9.90
CA ALA A 235 8.55 0.09 11.03
C ALA A 235 9.71 -0.57 11.80
N ARG A 236 9.67 -1.89 12.01
CA ARG A 236 10.71 -2.66 12.71
C ARG A 236 12.07 -2.63 11.99
N TYR A 237 12.06 -2.80 10.67
CA TYR A 237 13.28 -2.87 9.84
C TYR A 237 13.61 -1.56 9.12
N GLN A 238 12.90 -0.46 9.43
CA GLN A 238 13.05 0.84 8.79
C GLN A 238 12.92 0.77 7.25
N VAL A 239 11.98 -0.05 6.77
CA VAL A 239 11.70 -0.19 5.34
C VAL A 239 10.92 1.04 4.85
N ALA A 240 11.40 1.65 3.77
CA ALA A 240 10.67 2.65 3.01
C ALA A 240 9.47 1.97 2.32
N LEU A 241 8.30 2.04 2.96
CA LEU A 241 7.08 1.43 2.45
C LEU A 241 6.44 2.31 1.37
N VAL A 242 6.42 1.83 0.13
CA VAL A 242 5.81 2.53 -1.00
C VAL A 242 4.29 2.35 -0.94
N PRO A 243 3.49 3.44 -0.98
CA PRO A 243 2.05 3.36 -0.87
C PRO A 243 1.42 2.42 -1.90
N ARG A 244 0.47 1.58 -1.48
CA ARG A 244 -0.24 0.62 -2.37
C ARG A 244 -0.86 1.25 -3.62
N ARG A 245 -1.27 2.53 -3.56
CA ARG A 245 -1.79 3.30 -4.71
C ARG A 245 -0.78 3.47 -5.84
N VAL A 246 0.52 3.53 -5.51
CA VAL A 246 1.60 3.71 -6.50
C VAL A 246 1.75 2.43 -7.30
N PHE A 247 1.89 1.30 -6.63
CA PHE A 247 1.95 0.00 -7.32
C PHE A 247 0.68 -0.27 -8.12
N LEU A 248 -0.49 -0.02 -7.52
CA LEU A 248 -1.77 -0.17 -8.20
C LEU A 248 -1.93 0.76 -9.40
N SER A 249 -1.30 1.94 -9.42
CA SER A 249 -1.36 2.84 -10.57
C SER A 249 -0.63 2.29 -11.80
N VAL A 250 0.44 1.51 -11.59
CA VAL A 250 1.13 0.79 -12.67
C VAL A 250 0.22 -0.32 -13.20
N LEU A 251 -0.31 -1.18 -12.32
CA LEU A 251 -1.20 -2.27 -12.72
C LEU A 251 -2.48 -1.79 -13.40
N ALA A 252 -3.00 -0.63 -12.99
CA ALA A 252 -4.22 -0.05 -13.53
C ALA A 252 -4.02 0.69 -14.86
N GLY A 253 -2.77 0.92 -15.28
CA GLY A 253 -2.42 1.65 -16.50
C GLY A 253 -3.05 1.01 -17.73
N GLY A 254 -3.47 1.82 -18.70
CA GLY A 254 -4.11 1.32 -19.93
C GLY A 254 -3.18 0.37 -20.67
N GLY A 255 -3.58 -0.90 -20.79
CA GLY A 255 -2.76 -1.95 -21.40
C GLY A 255 -1.54 -2.38 -20.59
N ALA A 256 -1.40 -1.95 -19.32
CA ALA A 256 -0.24 -2.26 -18.48
C ALA A 256 -0.19 -3.73 -18.05
N THR A 257 -1.32 -4.41 -17.98
CA THR A 257 -1.40 -5.82 -17.57
C THR A 257 -2.11 -6.68 -18.59
N LEU A 258 -1.70 -7.94 -18.70
CA LEU A 258 -2.31 -8.97 -19.56
C LEU A 258 -3.56 -9.58 -18.93
N ASP A 259 -3.57 -9.74 -17.61
CA ASP A 259 -4.63 -10.42 -16.85
C ASP A 259 -4.97 -9.72 -15.52
N SER A 260 -4.72 -8.41 -15.45
CA SER A 260 -4.89 -7.53 -14.27
C SER A 260 -3.73 -7.52 -13.27
N ILE A 261 -2.75 -8.44 -13.37
CA ILE A 261 -1.58 -8.45 -12.48
C ILE A 261 -0.29 -8.55 -13.29
N HIS A 262 -0.23 -9.44 -14.27
CA HIS A 262 1.00 -9.66 -15.02
C HIS A 262 1.23 -8.55 -16.03
N LEU A 263 2.42 -7.96 -16.00
CA LEU A 263 2.75 -6.81 -16.83
C LEU A 263 2.84 -7.19 -18.31
N SER A 264 2.30 -6.31 -19.17
CA SER A 264 2.67 -6.26 -20.58
C SER A 264 4.02 -5.55 -20.74
N GLN A 265 4.53 -5.46 -21.97
CA GLN A 265 5.72 -4.65 -22.26
C GLN A 265 5.54 -3.17 -21.84
N SER A 266 4.37 -2.58 -22.12
CA SER A 266 4.04 -1.22 -21.66
C SER A 266 3.96 -1.12 -20.14
N GLY A 267 3.49 -2.19 -19.47
CA GLY A 267 3.51 -2.28 -18.01
C GLY A 267 4.92 -2.30 -17.44
N HIS A 268 5.83 -3.06 -18.05
CA HIS A 268 7.24 -3.08 -17.65
C HIS A 268 7.92 -1.71 -17.82
N GLU A 269 7.60 -0.97 -18.88
CA GLU A 269 8.09 0.40 -19.07
C GLU A 269 7.57 1.35 -17.97
N GLN A 270 6.26 1.30 -17.70
CA GLN A 270 5.64 2.10 -16.63
C GLN A 270 6.20 1.75 -15.23
N MET A 271 6.48 0.47 -14.99
CA MET A 271 7.08 0.01 -13.74
C MET A 271 8.51 0.53 -13.60
N ALA A 272 9.33 0.45 -14.65
CA ALA A 272 10.69 0.99 -14.65
C ALA A 272 10.73 2.49 -14.35
N ASP A 273 9.88 3.27 -15.02
CA ASP A 273 9.75 4.72 -14.77
C ASP A 273 9.31 5.02 -13.33
N THR A 274 8.38 4.23 -12.80
CA THR A 274 7.86 4.38 -11.44
C THR A 274 8.94 4.07 -10.41
N VAL A 275 9.64 2.94 -10.57
CA VAL A 275 10.75 2.56 -9.69
C VAL A 275 11.87 3.60 -9.75
N TRP A 276 12.20 4.14 -10.93
CA TRP A 276 13.16 5.23 -11.04
C TRP A 276 12.73 6.46 -10.24
N LYS A 277 11.49 6.92 -10.39
CA LYS A 277 10.96 8.06 -9.60
C LYS A 277 11.06 7.83 -8.10
N LEU A 278 10.88 6.59 -7.64
CA LEU A 278 10.98 6.22 -6.22
C LEU A 278 12.43 6.17 -5.71
N THR A 279 13.37 5.75 -6.56
CA THR A 279 14.72 5.37 -6.13
C THR A 279 15.82 6.35 -6.57
N HIS A 280 15.59 7.20 -7.56
CA HIS A 280 16.62 8.08 -8.13
C HIS A 280 17.30 9.00 -7.10
N ALA A 281 16.60 9.38 -6.02
CA ALA A 281 17.15 10.18 -4.93
C ALA A 281 18.34 9.49 -4.22
N ALA A 282 18.42 8.16 -4.28
CA ALA A 282 19.57 7.41 -3.79
C ALA A 282 20.83 7.62 -4.66
N TRP A 283 20.69 8.06 -5.91
CA TRP A 283 21.81 8.24 -6.83
C TRP A 283 21.77 9.61 -7.51
N PRO A 284 21.94 10.69 -6.72
CA PRO A 284 21.96 12.05 -7.26
C PRO A 284 23.01 12.16 -8.37
N ALA A 285 22.75 13.01 -9.36
CA ALA A 285 23.75 13.33 -10.36
C ALA A 285 25.01 13.87 -9.65
N SER A 286 26.18 13.32 -9.96
CA SER A 286 27.44 13.88 -9.46
C SER A 286 27.47 15.37 -9.78
N PRO A 287 27.81 16.25 -8.82
CA PRO A 287 28.13 17.62 -9.15
C PRO A 287 29.17 17.57 -10.26
N SER A 288 28.87 18.19 -11.40
CA SER A 288 29.83 18.38 -12.48
C SER A 288 31.12 18.93 -11.87
N ARG A 289 32.22 18.18 -11.97
CA ARG A 289 33.54 18.69 -11.63
C ARG A 289 33.98 19.74 -12.63
#